data_AF-A0A9X0FIA4-F1
#
_entry.id   AF-A0A9X0FIA4-F1
#
_cell.length_a   1.000
_cell.length_b   1.000
_cell.length_c   1.000
_cell.angle_alpha   90.00
_cell.angle_beta   90.00
_cell.angle_gamma   90.00
#
_symmetry.space_group_name_H-M   'P 1'
#
loop_
_entity.id
_entity.type
_entity.pdbx_description
1 polymer ?
#
loop_
_entity_poly.entity_id
_entity_poly.type
_entity_poly.pdbx_seq_one_letter_code
_entity_poly.pdbx_strand_id
1 'polypeptide(L)'
;MAGPGERMSEETRKAPGLKLGKIGGVPVYLSSSWFIITAVITVSMGVQLSQTALIPAAGAYLLGFACAVAIALAVLVHEVAHAMVARAFKWPDAHIVLTLMGGHTQFGSFKASPGASLWVALAGPLSNFALAGLGWGIGQLVELNIYLQLLLDFGVYANLLLGAFNALPGLPLDGGRLVESIVWKATGSQYKGTIASAWAGRAIAVAVVFFFVAWPFLRGQQVQIITAVVGLMVAVFMWQATTALIGHSNLMLNLPTVIASDLMQPASAMASAASVADVHLRRAQRGGQVILVDPRGMPVGVVDEAALARVDPAHAAQAPALAVSRALGEGAVVAEDSDGRELIDYLASVPTAEYAVISSRGVVVGLLHQTDIVNAVTGRRK
;
A
#
# COMPACT_ATOMS: atom_id res chain seq x y z
N MET A 1 25.00 -13.07 25.17
CA MET A 1 24.59 -11.73 25.62
C MET A 1 24.34 -10.91 24.37
N ALA A 2 23.07 -10.67 24.04
CA ALA A 2 22.67 -9.95 22.83
C ALA A 2 22.96 -8.45 22.97
N GLY A 3 23.51 -7.85 21.92
CA GLY A 3 23.99 -6.47 21.90
C GLY A 3 22.88 -5.43 22.02
N PRO A 4 23.20 -4.21 22.51
CA PRO A 4 22.21 -3.16 22.78
C PRO A 4 21.48 -2.62 21.52
N GLY A 5 21.92 -2.97 20.31
CA GLY A 5 21.27 -2.57 19.05
C GLY A 5 20.08 -3.43 18.60
N GLU A 6 19.91 -4.64 19.12
CA GLU A 6 18.77 -5.52 18.77
C GLU A 6 17.51 -5.24 19.60
N ARG A 7 17.60 -4.45 20.68
CA ARG A 7 16.45 -4.12 21.54
C ARG A 7 15.67 -2.87 21.10
N MET A 8 16.15 -2.15 20.08
CA MET A 8 15.54 -0.88 19.64
C MET A 8 14.59 -0.99 18.44
N SER A 9 14.36 -2.20 17.89
CA SER A 9 13.40 -2.40 16.77
C SER A 9 12.04 -2.97 17.20
N GLU A 10 11.86 -3.31 18.47
CA GLU A 10 10.63 -3.93 18.99
C GLU A 10 9.63 -2.92 19.62
N GLU A 11 10.09 -1.71 19.95
CA GLU A 11 9.23 -0.67 20.54
C GLU A 11 8.47 0.13 19.47
N THR A 12 7.14 -0.03 19.53
CA THR A 12 6.09 0.82 18.93
C THR A 12 5.49 0.41 17.57
N ARG A 13 5.32 -0.89 17.29
CA ARG A 13 4.12 -1.29 16.53
C ARG A 13 2.94 -1.33 17.51
N LYS A 14 2.10 -0.28 17.51
CA LYS A 14 0.82 -0.26 18.25
C LYS A 14 0.14 -1.62 18.07
N ALA A 15 -0.18 -2.30 19.17
CA ALA A 15 -0.87 -3.57 19.11
C ALA A 15 -2.16 -3.39 18.28
N PRO A 16 -2.39 -4.23 17.24
CA PRO A 16 -3.46 -4.02 16.27
C PRO A 16 -4.88 -4.21 16.85
N GLY A 17 -4.97 -4.63 18.12
CA GLY A 17 -6.22 -4.85 18.83
C GLY A 17 -6.02 -5.76 20.05
N LEU A 18 -7.13 -6.22 20.63
CA LEU A 18 -7.13 -7.22 21.70
C LEU A 18 -6.67 -8.57 21.14
N LYS A 19 -5.63 -9.16 21.72
CA LYS A 19 -5.15 -10.49 21.32
C LYS A 19 -6.12 -11.57 21.81
N LEU A 20 -6.72 -12.32 20.88
CA LEU A 20 -7.65 -13.41 21.19
C LEU A 20 -6.94 -14.74 21.45
N GLY A 21 -5.81 -14.99 20.79
CA GLY A 21 -5.07 -16.25 20.92
C GLY A 21 -4.25 -16.59 19.69
N LYS A 22 -4.07 -17.89 19.43
CA LYS A 22 -3.43 -18.42 18.22
C LYS A 22 -4.28 -19.55 17.62
N ILE A 23 -4.46 -19.56 16.31
CA ILE A 23 -5.13 -20.65 15.57
C ILE A 23 -4.13 -21.20 14.55
N GLY A 24 -3.83 -22.50 14.60
CA GLY A 24 -2.82 -23.11 13.73
C GLY A 24 -1.44 -22.43 13.84
N GLY A 25 -1.08 -21.88 15.00
CA GLY A 25 0.16 -21.14 15.22
C GLY A 25 0.14 -19.66 14.79
N VAL A 26 -0.94 -19.19 14.17
CA VAL A 26 -1.12 -17.81 13.68
C VAL A 26 -1.80 -16.96 14.76
N PRO A 27 -1.20 -15.85 15.21
CA PRO A 27 -1.84 -14.94 16.18
C PRO A 27 -3.11 -14.32 15.63
N VAL A 28 -4.16 -14.22 16.46
CA VAL A 28 -5.45 -13.61 16.12
C VAL A 28 -5.69 -12.40 17.02
N TYR A 29 -6.03 -11.26 16.40
CA TYR A 29 -6.34 -10.01 17.07
C TYR A 29 -7.76 -9.52 16.72
N LEU A 30 -8.41 -8.88 17.68
CA LEU A 30 -9.72 -8.26 17.54
C LEU A 30 -9.61 -6.74 17.71
N SER A 31 -9.93 -5.99 16.65
CA SER A 31 -9.94 -4.52 16.75
C SER A 31 -11.19 -4.01 17.48
N SER A 32 -11.10 -2.82 18.08
CA SER A 32 -12.23 -2.17 18.77
C SER A 32 -13.43 -1.90 17.84
N SER A 33 -13.17 -1.79 16.54
CA SER A 33 -14.21 -1.56 15.54
C SER A 33 -15.18 -2.74 15.38
N TRP A 34 -14.77 -3.95 15.79
CA TRP A 34 -15.62 -5.14 15.81
C TRP A 34 -16.87 -4.95 16.68
N PHE A 35 -16.76 -4.27 17.82
CA PHE A 35 -17.91 -4.05 18.71
C PHE A 35 -18.98 -3.17 18.06
N ILE A 36 -18.57 -2.25 17.18
CA ILE A 36 -19.49 -1.36 16.46
C ILE A 36 -20.31 -2.16 15.44
N ILE A 37 -19.65 -2.98 14.59
CA ILE A 37 -20.38 -3.79 13.60
C ILE A 37 -21.27 -4.83 14.26
N THR A 38 -20.81 -5.46 15.35
CA THR A 38 -21.63 -6.39 16.12
C THR A 38 -22.89 -5.71 16.66
N ALA A 39 -22.78 -4.50 17.21
CA ALA A 39 -23.95 -3.74 17.67
C ALA A 39 -24.90 -3.39 16.51
N VAL A 40 -24.36 -2.92 15.39
CA VAL A 40 -25.16 -2.56 14.20
C VAL A 40 -25.91 -3.78 13.64
N ILE A 41 -25.26 -4.92 13.48
CA ILE A 41 -25.90 -6.16 13.00
C ILE A 41 -26.93 -6.66 14.01
N THR A 42 -26.59 -6.67 15.30
CA THR A 42 -27.50 -7.12 16.36
C THR A 42 -28.79 -6.30 16.37
N VAL A 43 -28.68 -4.97 16.28
CA VAL A 43 -29.85 -4.08 16.29
C VAL A 43 -30.62 -4.18 14.97
N SER A 44 -29.95 -4.17 13.82
CA SER A 44 -30.63 -4.22 12.52
C SER A 44 -31.40 -5.53 12.32
N MET A 45 -30.77 -6.67 12.64
CA MET A 45 -31.40 -7.98 12.60
C MET A 45 -32.48 -8.13 13.67
N GLY A 46 -32.21 -7.66 14.89
CA GLY A 46 -33.20 -7.70 15.98
C GLY A 46 -34.48 -6.95 15.64
N VAL A 47 -34.36 -5.74 15.08
CA VAL A 47 -35.52 -4.97 14.59
C VAL A 47 -36.26 -5.72 13.49
N GLN A 48 -35.55 -6.18 12.45
CA GLN A 48 -36.17 -6.88 11.33
C GLN A 48 -36.88 -8.17 11.76
N LEU A 49 -36.25 -8.98 12.60
CA LEU A 49 -36.81 -10.24 13.10
C LEU A 49 -37.99 -10.01 14.05
N SER A 50 -37.93 -8.98 14.91
CA SER A 50 -39.03 -8.66 15.84
C SER A 50 -40.33 -8.26 15.12
N GLN A 51 -40.22 -7.71 13.91
CA GLN A 51 -41.37 -7.32 13.08
C GLN A 51 -42.09 -8.52 12.45
N THR A 52 -41.48 -9.70 12.40
CA THR A 52 -42.10 -10.90 11.80
C THR A 52 -43.19 -11.53 12.67
N ALA A 53 -43.26 -11.13 13.95
CA ALA A 53 -44.13 -11.74 14.98
C ALA A 53 -43.94 -13.26 15.20
N LEU A 54 -42.93 -13.88 14.56
CA LEU A 54 -42.60 -15.30 14.73
C LEU A 54 -41.85 -15.57 16.03
N ILE A 55 -41.17 -14.56 16.57
CA ILE A 55 -40.24 -14.68 17.70
C ILE A 55 -40.47 -13.49 18.65
N PRO A 56 -40.46 -13.70 19.99
CA PRO A 56 -40.50 -12.60 20.95
C PRO A 56 -39.36 -11.60 20.73
N ALA A 57 -39.59 -10.31 20.99
CA ALA A 57 -38.61 -9.26 20.75
C ALA A 57 -37.23 -9.56 21.37
N ALA A 58 -37.18 -10.04 22.62
CA ALA A 58 -35.91 -10.41 23.26
C ALA A 58 -35.17 -11.54 22.51
N GLY A 59 -35.90 -12.54 22.01
CA GLY A 59 -35.35 -13.63 21.20
C GLY A 59 -34.83 -13.15 19.84
N ALA A 60 -35.48 -12.16 19.23
CA ALA A 60 -35.05 -11.55 17.99
C ALA A 60 -33.69 -10.85 18.11
N TYR A 61 -33.47 -10.06 19.18
CA TYR A 61 -32.17 -9.42 19.42
C TYR A 61 -31.07 -10.43 19.78
N LEU A 62 -31.40 -11.49 20.54
CA LEU A 62 -30.44 -12.56 20.82
C LEU A 62 -30.02 -13.30 19.54
N LEU A 63 -30.98 -13.57 18.65
CA LEU A 63 -30.70 -14.17 17.34
C LEU A 63 -29.89 -13.21 16.46
N GLY A 64 -30.20 -11.90 16.47
CA GLY A 64 -29.39 -10.89 15.78
C GLY A 64 -27.93 -10.86 16.27
N PHE A 65 -27.70 -11.00 17.57
CA PHE A 65 -26.35 -11.14 18.14
C PHE A 65 -25.68 -12.44 17.67
N ALA A 66 -26.41 -13.56 17.68
CA ALA A 66 -25.89 -14.83 17.18
C ALA A 66 -25.50 -14.76 15.69
N CYS A 67 -26.28 -14.05 14.86
CA CYS A 67 -25.96 -13.76 13.46
C CYS A 67 -24.67 -12.94 13.32
N ALA A 68 -24.49 -11.91 14.15
CA ALA A 68 -23.25 -11.10 14.15
C ALA A 68 -22.02 -11.95 14.50
N VAL A 69 -22.14 -12.82 15.51
CA VAL A 69 -21.09 -13.77 15.89
C VAL A 69 -20.83 -14.77 14.75
N ALA A 70 -21.87 -15.28 14.09
CA ALA A 70 -21.73 -16.21 12.97
C ALA A 70 -20.96 -15.58 11.80
N ILE A 71 -21.22 -14.31 11.46
CA ILE A 71 -20.43 -13.56 10.46
C ILE A 71 -18.97 -13.43 10.91
N ALA A 72 -18.73 -13.06 12.17
CA ALA A 72 -17.37 -12.92 12.69
C ALA A 72 -16.58 -14.23 12.61
N LEU A 73 -17.23 -15.35 12.91
CA LEU A 73 -16.65 -16.69 12.77
C LEU A 73 -16.42 -17.08 11.30
N ALA A 74 -17.36 -16.76 10.40
CA ALA A 74 -17.20 -17.01 8.97
C ALA A 74 -15.99 -16.24 8.38
N VAL A 75 -15.83 -14.97 8.78
CA VAL A 75 -14.66 -14.14 8.42
C VAL A 75 -13.38 -14.72 9.02
N LEU A 76 -13.42 -15.17 10.28
CA LEU A 76 -12.26 -15.79 10.91
C LEU A 76 -11.82 -17.07 10.19
N VAL A 77 -12.76 -17.95 9.83
CA VAL A 77 -12.46 -19.17 9.06
C VAL A 77 -11.86 -18.81 7.70
N HIS A 78 -12.39 -17.79 7.03
CA HIS A 78 -11.86 -17.26 5.78
C HIS A 78 -10.39 -16.81 5.91
N GLU A 79 -10.06 -15.99 6.91
CA GLU A 79 -8.68 -15.56 7.15
C GLU A 79 -7.76 -16.71 7.56
N VAL A 80 -8.25 -17.63 8.39
CA VAL A 80 -7.48 -18.82 8.77
C VAL A 80 -7.16 -19.67 7.54
N ALA A 81 -8.08 -19.79 6.57
CA ALA A 81 -7.82 -20.50 5.33
C ALA A 81 -6.67 -19.87 4.54
N HIS A 82 -6.67 -18.53 4.37
CA HIS A 82 -5.55 -17.81 3.76
C HIS A 82 -4.23 -18.09 4.49
N ALA A 83 -4.23 -17.94 5.82
CA ALA A 83 -3.05 -18.10 6.63
C ALA A 83 -2.50 -19.54 6.59
N MET A 84 -3.36 -20.57 6.59
CA MET A 84 -2.93 -21.96 6.52
C MET A 84 -2.32 -22.30 5.16
N VAL A 85 -2.93 -21.83 4.07
CA VAL A 85 -2.36 -22.04 2.72
C VAL A 85 -1.04 -21.27 2.56
N ALA A 86 -0.96 -20.02 3.03
CA ALA A 86 0.28 -19.24 3.00
C ALA A 86 1.40 -19.91 3.80
N ARG A 87 1.09 -20.51 4.95
CA ARG A 87 2.06 -21.30 5.74
C ARG A 87 2.50 -22.56 5.03
N ALA A 88 1.62 -23.24 4.29
CA ALA A 88 2.02 -24.37 3.46
C ALA A 88 3.03 -23.96 2.37
N PHE A 89 2.95 -22.72 1.89
CA PHE A 89 3.94 -22.09 1.01
C PHE A 89 5.12 -21.42 1.74
N LYS A 90 5.25 -21.60 3.06
CA LYS A 90 6.34 -21.07 3.90
C LYS A 90 6.42 -19.53 3.93
N TRP A 91 5.29 -18.83 3.81
CA TRP A 91 5.28 -17.37 3.98
C TRP A 91 5.52 -16.99 5.46
N PRO A 92 6.44 -16.06 5.75
CA PRO A 92 6.81 -15.71 7.12
C PRO A 92 5.77 -14.83 7.81
N ASP A 93 5.76 -14.89 9.15
CA ASP A 93 5.10 -13.93 10.04
C ASP A 93 3.61 -13.66 9.74
N ALA A 94 2.85 -14.72 9.51
CA ALA A 94 1.40 -14.60 9.35
C ALA A 94 0.73 -14.19 10.67
N HIS A 95 -0.07 -13.12 10.65
CA HIS A 95 -1.01 -12.77 11.75
C HIS A 95 -2.35 -12.26 11.19
N ILE A 96 -3.42 -12.57 11.92
CA ILE A 96 -4.80 -12.26 11.52
C ILE A 96 -5.33 -11.12 12.40
N VAL A 97 -5.91 -10.11 11.76
CA VAL A 97 -6.57 -8.99 12.44
C VAL A 97 -8.02 -8.89 11.99
N LEU A 98 -8.95 -9.00 12.94
CA LEU A 98 -10.39 -8.83 12.68
C LEU A 98 -10.81 -7.38 12.88
N THR A 99 -11.44 -6.80 11.86
CA THR A 99 -11.81 -5.39 11.73
C THR A 99 -13.26 -5.18 11.32
N LEU A 100 -13.71 -3.92 11.30
CA LEU A 100 -15.03 -3.50 10.83
C LEU A 100 -15.30 -3.91 9.37
N MET A 101 -14.26 -3.87 8.54
CA MET A 101 -14.34 -4.15 7.11
C MET A 101 -14.16 -5.64 6.81
N GLY A 102 -14.10 -6.50 7.83
CA GLY A 102 -13.77 -7.92 7.73
C GLY A 102 -12.46 -8.25 8.42
N GLY A 103 -11.83 -9.35 8.05
CA GLY A 103 -10.51 -9.74 8.51
C GLY A 103 -9.44 -9.28 7.52
N HIS A 104 -8.19 -9.28 7.95
CA HIS A 104 -7.08 -9.34 7.00
C HIS A 104 -5.92 -10.11 7.60
N THR A 105 -5.28 -10.90 6.76
CA THR A 105 -4.04 -11.61 7.08
C THR A 105 -2.86 -10.79 6.57
N GLN A 106 -1.94 -10.44 7.49
CA GLN A 106 -0.68 -9.78 7.15
C GLN A 106 0.45 -10.80 7.13
N PHE A 107 1.48 -10.53 6.33
CA PHE A 107 2.66 -11.37 6.16
C PHE A 107 3.92 -10.50 6.23
N GLY A 108 5.04 -11.11 6.59
CA GLY A 108 6.37 -10.49 6.49
C GLY A 108 6.80 -10.22 5.03
N SER A 109 8.03 -9.75 4.83
CA SER A 109 8.59 -9.60 3.48
C SER A 109 9.01 -10.96 2.90
N PHE A 110 8.57 -11.30 1.69
CA PHE A 110 8.96 -12.54 1.00
C PHE A 110 8.86 -12.38 -0.52
N LYS A 111 9.54 -13.27 -1.26
CA LYS A 111 9.37 -13.40 -2.71
C LYS A 111 8.25 -14.40 -2.99
N ALA A 112 7.09 -13.90 -3.40
CA ALA A 112 5.97 -14.76 -3.80
C ALA A 112 6.19 -15.37 -5.19
N SER A 113 5.44 -16.42 -5.51
CA SER A 113 5.27 -16.90 -6.89
C SER A 113 3.81 -16.71 -7.33
N PRO A 114 3.54 -16.53 -8.63
CA PRO A 114 2.16 -16.36 -9.12
C PRO A 114 1.25 -17.53 -8.70
N GLY A 115 1.77 -18.76 -8.74
CA GLY A 115 1.00 -19.95 -8.36
C GLY A 115 0.69 -20.02 -6.87
N ALA A 116 1.64 -19.67 -5.99
CA ALA A 116 1.39 -19.61 -4.55
C ALA A 116 0.35 -18.51 -4.22
N SER A 117 0.51 -17.32 -4.81
CA SER A 117 -0.42 -16.20 -4.63
C SER A 117 -1.85 -16.56 -5.04
N LEU A 118 -2.00 -17.27 -6.17
CA LEU A 118 -3.28 -17.78 -6.65
C LEU A 118 -3.98 -18.68 -5.62
N TRP A 119 -3.27 -19.69 -5.09
CA TRP A 119 -3.85 -20.63 -4.14
C TRP A 119 -4.19 -19.98 -2.80
N VAL A 120 -3.34 -19.06 -2.33
CA VAL A 120 -3.64 -18.28 -1.13
C VAL A 120 -4.91 -17.47 -1.35
N ALA A 121 -5.04 -16.76 -2.48
CA ALA A 121 -6.23 -15.95 -2.79
C ALA A 121 -7.53 -16.77 -2.84
N LEU A 122 -7.50 -17.97 -3.40
CA LEU A 122 -8.70 -18.82 -3.49
C LEU A 122 -9.11 -19.44 -2.15
N ALA A 123 -8.19 -19.54 -1.17
CA ALA A 123 -8.43 -20.24 0.08
C ALA A 123 -9.61 -19.67 0.88
N GLY A 124 -9.69 -18.35 1.02
CA GLY A 124 -10.76 -17.65 1.72
C GLY A 124 -12.13 -17.92 1.09
N PRO A 125 -12.39 -17.53 -0.17
CA PRO A 125 -13.66 -17.77 -0.84
C PRO A 125 -14.09 -19.24 -0.84
N LEU A 126 -13.17 -20.18 -1.09
CA LEU A 126 -13.47 -21.62 -1.06
C LEU A 126 -13.89 -22.09 0.34
N SER A 127 -13.29 -21.54 1.40
CA SER A 127 -13.70 -21.87 2.76
C SER A 127 -15.12 -21.40 3.08
N ASN A 128 -15.53 -20.22 2.59
CA ASN A 128 -16.91 -19.76 2.75
C ASN A 128 -17.89 -20.62 1.94
N PHE A 129 -17.57 -20.95 0.69
CA PHE A 129 -18.43 -21.85 -0.09
C PHE A 129 -18.56 -23.24 0.55
N ALA A 130 -17.48 -23.75 1.14
CA ALA A 130 -17.52 -25.00 1.90
C ALA A 130 -18.43 -24.88 3.15
N LEU A 131 -18.30 -23.81 3.93
CA LEU A 131 -19.18 -23.56 5.08
C LEU A 131 -20.65 -23.43 4.68
N ALA A 132 -20.94 -22.74 3.58
CA ALA A 132 -22.29 -22.63 3.05
C ALA A 132 -22.86 -23.98 2.62
N GLY A 133 -22.08 -24.79 1.88
CA GLY A 133 -22.49 -26.13 1.45
C GLY A 133 -22.74 -27.08 2.62
N LEU A 134 -21.87 -27.05 3.64
CA LEU A 134 -22.06 -27.83 4.87
C LEU A 134 -23.29 -27.40 5.65
N GLY A 135 -23.48 -26.09 5.84
CA GLY A 135 -24.65 -25.55 6.53
C GLY A 135 -25.95 -25.92 5.81
N TRP A 136 -25.98 -25.79 4.48
CA TRP A 136 -27.13 -26.20 3.67
C TRP A 136 -27.42 -27.69 3.83
N GLY A 137 -26.39 -28.54 3.75
CA GLY A 137 -26.52 -29.99 3.94
C GLY A 137 -27.07 -30.36 5.32
N ILE A 138 -26.60 -29.72 6.39
CA ILE A 138 -27.15 -29.93 7.75
C ILE A 138 -28.65 -29.61 7.79
N GLY A 139 -29.06 -28.51 7.17
CA GLY A 139 -30.48 -28.10 7.13
C GLY A 139 -31.38 -29.05 6.35
N GLN A 140 -30.83 -29.89 5.47
CA GLN A 140 -31.61 -30.94 4.78
C GLN A 140 -31.71 -32.24 5.59
N LEU A 141 -30.80 -32.46 6.54
CA LEU A 141 -30.65 -33.73 7.26
C LEU A 141 -31.20 -33.68 8.69
N VAL A 142 -31.34 -32.48 9.26
CA VAL A 142 -31.69 -32.28 10.66
C VAL A 142 -32.90 -31.35 10.76
N GLU A 143 -33.94 -31.79 11.45
CA GLU A 143 -35.05 -30.91 11.81
C GLU A 143 -34.61 -29.99 12.96
N LEU A 144 -34.58 -28.68 12.67
CA LEU A 144 -34.18 -27.65 13.62
C LEU A 144 -35.40 -26.86 14.09
N ASN A 145 -35.35 -26.38 15.33
CA ASN A 145 -36.32 -25.38 15.78
C ASN A 145 -36.11 -24.07 14.99
N ILE A 146 -37.13 -23.19 15.04
CA ILE A 146 -37.15 -21.95 14.25
C ILE A 146 -35.92 -21.07 14.46
N TYR A 147 -35.37 -20.99 15.67
CA TYR A 147 -34.20 -20.16 15.97
C TYR A 147 -32.94 -20.70 15.31
N LEU A 148 -32.71 -22.02 15.44
CA LEU A 148 -31.55 -22.69 14.86
C LEU A 148 -31.64 -22.71 13.34
N GLN A 149 -32.84 -22.92 12.78
CA GLN A 149 -33.07 -22.88 11.35
C GLN A 149 -32.76 -21.50 10.77
N LEU A 150 -33.28 -20.42 11.36
CA LEU A 150 -33.01 -19.05 10.91
C LEU A 150 -31.52 -18.70 10.99
N LEU A 151 -30.83 -19.12 12.07
CA LEU A 151 -29.40 -18.90 12.21
C LEU A 151 -28.60 -19.67 11.16
N LEU A 152 -28.98 -20.92 10.89
CA LEU A 152 -28.35 -21.76 9.88
C LEU A 152 -28.53 -21.16 8.47
N ASP A 153 -29.76 -20.82 8.11
CA ASP A 153 -30.08 -20.21 6.82
C ASP A 153 -29.32 -18.90 6.63
N PHE A 154 -29.33 -18.03 7.65
CA PHE A 154 -28.54 -16.80 7.64
C PHE A 154 -27.05 -17.09 7.45
N GLY A 155 -26.49 -18.06 8.17
CA GLY A 155 -25.10 -18.46 8.06
C GLY A 155 -24.74 -18.97 6.65
N VAL A 156 -25.63 -19.75 6.03
CA VAL A 156 -25.46 -20.22 4.65
C VAL A 156 -25.45 -19.05 3.67
N TYR A 157 -26.47 -18.18 3.72
CA TYR A 157 -26.55 -17.03 2.83
C TYR A 157 -25.40 -16.04 3.03
N ALA A 158 -25.02 -15.79 4.28
CA ALA A 158 -23.88 -14.94 4.61
C ALA A 158 -22.59 -15.49 4.01
N ASN A 159 -22.30 -16.79 4.19
CA ASN A 159 -21.10 -17.41 3.62
C ASN A 159 -21.11 -17.41 2.09
N LEU A 160 -22.26 -17.69 1.44
CA LEU A 160 -22.36 -17.57 -0.02
C LEU A 160 -22.05 -16.15 -0.48
N LEU A 161 -22.61 -15.14 0.18
CA LEU A 161 -22.39 -13.74 -0.16
C LEU A 161 -20.93 -13.31 0.08
N LEU A 162 -20.34 -13.68 1.22
CA LEU A 162 -18.94 -13.39 1.55
C LEU A 162 -17.99 -14.03 0.54
N GLY A 163 -18.22 -15.31 0.20
CA GLY A 163 -17.41 -16.03 -0.78
C GLY A 163 -17.54 -15.45 -2.19
N ALA A 164 -18.78 -15.18 -2.63
CA ALA A 164 -19.04 -14.62 -3.96
C ALA A 164 -18.49 -13.20 -4.12
N PHE A 165 -18.67 -12.35 -3.11
CA PHE A 165 -18.16 -10.97 -3.13
C PHE A 165 -16.63 -10.96 -3.15
N ASN A 166 -15.96 -11.75 -2.29
CA ASN A 166 -14.50 -11.82 -2.29
C ASN A 166 -13.93 -12.51 -3.54
N ALA A 167 -14.69 -13.37 -4.22
CA ALA A 167 -14.27 -13.97 -5.48
C ALA A 167 -14.35 -13.02 -6.70
N LEU A 168 -14.89 -11.81 -6.55
CA LEU A 168 -14.98 -10.86 -7.65
C LEU A 168 -13.59 -10.47 -8.19
N PRO A 169 -13.42 -10.35 -9.52
CA PRO A 169 -12.12 -10.25 -10.17
C PRO A 169 -11.55 -8.82 -10.13
N GLY A 170 -11.32 -8.25 -8.95
CA GLY A 170 -10.68 -6.93 -8.83
C GLY A 170 -10.23 -6.59 -7.42
N LEU A 171 -9.04 -5.99 -7.29
CA LEU A 171 -8.51 -5.56 -5.99
C LEU A 171 -9.41 -4.49 -5.35
N PRO A 172 -9.52 -4.46 -4.00
CA PRO A 172 -8.74 -5.22 -3.01
C PRO A 172 -9.30 -6.63 -2.68
N LEU A 173 -10.30 -7.12 -3.41
CA LEU A 173 -10.93 -8.43 -3.16
C LEU A 173 -9.99 -9.57 -3.55
N ASP A 174 -10.22 -10.77 -3.00
CA ASP A 174 -9.35 -11.93 -3.23
C ASP A 174 -9.34 -12.40 -4.69
N GLY A 175 -10.48 -12.33 -5.37
CA GLY A 175 -10.57 -12.58 -6.82
C GLY A 175 -9.74 -11.58 -7.63
N GLY A 176 -9.45 -10.40 -7.07
CA GLY A 176 -8.46 -9.48 -7.61
C GLY A 176 -7.05 -10.07 -7.61
N ARG A 177 -6.65 -10.79 -6.57
CA ARG A 177 -5.34 -11.46 -6.50
C ARG A 177 -5.22 -12.62 -7.49
N LEU A 178 -6.34 -13.26 -7.86
CA LEU A 178 -6.41 -14.21 -8.96
C LEU A 178 -6.04 -13.53 -10.29
N VAL A 179 -6.69 -12.40 -10.62
CA VAL A 179 -6.38 -11.61 -11.83
C VAL A 179 -4.93 -11.14 -11.83
N GLU A 180 -4.45 -10.61 -10.70
CA GLU A 180 -3.06 -10.18 -10.53
C GLU A 180 -2.09 -11.33 -10.82
N SER A 181 -2.34 -12.51 -10.26
CA SER A 181 -1.45 -13.67 -10.41
C SER A 181 -1.41 -14.19 -11.85
N ILE A 182 -2.53 -14.15 -12.57
CA ILE A 182 -2.60 -14.53 -13.99
C ILE A 182 -1.80 -13.55 -14.85
N VAL A 183 -2.02 -12.25 -14.68
CA VAL A 183 -1.31 -11.21 -15.43
C VAL A 183 0.17 -11.19 -15.06
N TRP A 184 0.51 -11.42 -13.80
CA TRP A 184 1.89 -11.58 -13.36
C TRP A 184 2.55 -12.75 -14.07
N LYS A 185 1.93 -13.93 -14.09
CA LYS A 185 2.47 -15.10 -14.81
C LYS A 185 2.66 -14.81 -16.31
N ALA A 186 1.76 -14.07 -16.92
CA ALA A 186 1.84 -13.72 -18.34
C ALA A 186 2.91 -12.66 -18.66
N THR A 187 3.13 -11.69 -17.75
CA THR A 187 4.01 -10.53 -18.00
C THR A 187 5.38 -10.60 -17.32
N GLY A 188 5.56 -11.53 -16.38
CA GLY A 188 6.74 -11.61 -15.52
C GLY A 188 6.81 -10.55 -14.42
N SER A 189 5.84 -9.62 -14.33
CA SER A 189 5.85 -8.52 -13.35
C SER A 189 4.60 -8.52 -12.47
N GLN A 190 4.80 -8.67 -11.15
CA GLN A 190 3.71 -8.60 -10.18
C GLN A 190 3.02 -7.24 -10.21
N TYR A 191 3.79 -6.15 -10.25
CA TYR A 191 3.28 -4.78 -10.29
C TYR A 191 2.35 -4.53 -11.49
N LYS A 192 2.67 -5.07 -12.68
CA LYS A 192 1.77 -5.01 -13.84
C LYS A 192 0.46 -5.76 -13.59
N GLY A 193 0.53 -6.91 -12.92
CA GLY A 193 -0.65 -7.66 -12.49
C GLY A 193 -1.52 -6.89 -11.49
N THR A 194 -0.89 -6.24 -10.50
CA THR A 194 -1.59 -5.41 -9.51
C THR A 194 -2.32 -4.26 -10.20
N ILE A 195 -1.70 -3.59 -11.18
CA ILE A 195 -2.32 -2.50 -11.94
C ILE A 195 -3.53 -3.01 -12.74
N ALA A 196 -3.39 -4.11 -13.47
CA ALA A 196 -4.49 -4.68 -14.25
C ALA A 196 -5.68 -5.07 -13.35
N SER A 197 -5.41 -5.71 -12.22
CA SER A 197 -6.44 -6.11 -11.26
C SER A 197 -7.08 -4.91 -10.55
N ALA A 198 -6.32 -3.85 -10.27
CA ALA A 198 -6.84 -2.62 -9.70
C ALA A 198 -7.80 -1.90 -10.66
N TRP A 199 -7.54 -1.93 -11.98
CA TRP A 199 -8.49 -1.43 -12.98
C TRP A 199 -9.78 -2.25 -13.03
N ALA A 200 -9.70 -3.57 -12.90
CA ALA A 200 -10.88 -4.42 -12.78
C ALA A 200 -11.68 -4.10 -11.50
N GLY A 201 -10.99 -3.82 -10.38
CA GLY A 201 -11.59 -3.33 -9.14
C GLY A 201 -12.34 -2.00 -9.32
N ARG A 202 -11.79 -1.06 -10.11
CA ARG A 202 -12.48 0.19 -10.46
C ARG A 202 -13.73 -0.04 -11.29
N ALA A 203 -13.70 -0.99 -12.23
CA ALA A 203 -14.88 -1.36 -13.01
C ALA A 203 -15.98 -1.93 -12.09
N ILE A 204 -15.63 -2.77 -11.12
CA ILE A 204 -16.56 -3.28 -10.10
C ILE A 204 -17.12 -2.14 -9.25
N ALA A 205 -16.30 -1.20 -8.79
CA ALA A 205 -16.76 -0.04 -8.01
C ALA A 205 -17.80 0.80 -8.79
N VAL A 206 -17.57 1.03 -10.09
CA VAL A 206 -18.55 1.70 -10.96
C VAL A 206 -19.82 0.88 -11.11
N ALA A 207 -19.71 -0.44 -11.28
CA ALA A 207 -20.86 -1.32 -11.36
C ALA A 207 -21.72 -1.30 -10.08
N VAL A 208 -21.10 -1.28 -8.90
CA VAL A 208 -21.80 -1.15 -7.61
C VAL A 208 -22.63 0.13 -7.56
N VAL A 209 -22.04 1.28 -7.91
CA VAL A 209 -22.78 2.56 -7.95
C VAL A 209 -23.91 2.50 -8.99
N PHE A 210 -23.65 1.92 -10.15
CA PHE A 210 -24.66 1.77 -11.19
C PHE A 210 -25.85 0.95 -10.69
N PHE A 211 -25.63 -0.23 -10.12
CA PHE A 211 -26.71 -1.14 -9.70
C PHE A 211 -27.51 -0.63 -8.49
N PHE A 212 -26.87 0.02 -7.52
CA PHE A 212 -27.56 0.46 -6.29
C PHE A 212 -28.09 1.88 -6.33
N VAL A 213 -27.65 2.71 -7.29
CA VAL A 213 -28.05 4.12 -7.39
C VAL A 213 -28.69 4.42 -8.74
N ALA A 214 -27.94 4.23 -9.84
CA ALA A 214 -28.40 4.65 -11.16
C ALA A 214 -29.54 3.77 -11.70
N TRP A 215 -29.46 2.46 -11.52
CA TRP A 215 -30.41 1.51 -12.08
C TRP A 215 -31.83 1.61 -11.52
N PRO A 216 -32.05 1.69 -10.19
CA PRO A 216 -33.39 1.92 -9.63
C PRO A 216 -33.95 3.27 -10.09
N PHE A 217 -33.11 4.30 -10.10
CA PHE A 217 -33.48 5.64 -10.56
C PHE A 217 -33.96 5.65 -12.02
N LEU A 218 -33.21 5.00 -12.92
CA LEU A 218 -33.57 4.86 -14.34
C LEU A 218 -34.87 4.09 -14.56
N ARG A 219 -35.26 3.21 -13.64
CA ARG A 219 -36.54 2.46 -13.68
C ARG A 219 -37.69 3.18 -12.98
N GLY A 220 -37.48 4.42 -12.51
CA GLY A 220 -38.46 5.15 -11.70
C GLY A 220 -38.74 4.51 -10.34
N GLN A 221 -37.87 3.61 -9.86
CA GLN A 221 -37.97 2.99 -8.55
C GLN A 221 -37.37 3.92 -7.48
N GLN A 222 -37.91 3.87 -6.27
CA GLN A 222 -37.32 4.58 -5.15
C GLN A 222 -35.96 3.97 -4.80
N VAL A 223 -34.93 4.82 -4.75
CA VAL A 223 -33.59 4.41 -4.32
C VAL A 223 -33.63 4.15 -2.82
N GLN A 224 -33.29 2.93 -2.42
CA GLN A 224 -33.14 2.58 -1.01
C GLN A 224 -31.90 3.28 -0.44
N ILE A 225 -32.11 4.27 0.44
CA ILE A 225 -31.05 5.16 0.94
C ILE A 225 -29.92 4.36 1.59
N ILE A 226 -30.25 3.37 2.43
CA ILE A 226 -29.25 2.58 3.15
C ILE A 226 -28.35 1.80 2.18
N THR A 227 -28.94 1.10 1.20
CA THR A 227 -28.15 0.32 0.23
C THR A 227 -27.35 1.22 -0.71
N ALA A 228 -27.89 2.38 -1.08
CA ALA A 228 -27.18 3.36 -1.88
C ALA A 228 -25.97 3.94 -1.14
N VAL A 229 -26.13 4.30 0.15
CA VAL A 229 -25.04 4.79 0.99
C VAL A 229 -23.98 3.70 1.19
N VAL A 230 -24.37 2.47 1.52
CA VAL A 230 -23.42 1.35 1.66
C VAL A 230 -22.69 1.06 0.34
N GLY A 231 -23.41 1.01 -0.78
CA GLY A 231 -22.82 0.80 -2.11
C GLY A 231 -21.84 1.92 -2.49
N LEU A 232 -22.18 3.18 -2.21
CA LEU A 232 -21.29 4.32 -2.43
C LEU A 232 -20.05 4.24 -1.53
N MET A 233 -20.21 3.90 -0.25
CA MET A 233 -19.07 3.71 0.66
C MET A 233 -18.13 2.63 0.14
N VAL A 234 -18.65 1.45 -0.23
CA VAL A 234 -17.85 0.36 -0.82
C VAL A 234 -17.11 0.83 -2.07
N ALA A 235 -17.80 1.52 -2.98
CA ALA A 235 -17.19 2.02 -4.21
C ALA A 235 -16.07 3.04 -3.93
N VAL A 236 -16.26 3.96 -2.99
CA VAL A 236 -15.24 4.95 -2.59
C VAL A 236 -14.03 4.26 -1.96
N PHE A 237 -14.23 3.32 -1.05
CA PHE A 237 -13.13 2.56 -0.43
C PHE A 237 -12.34 1.75 -1.47
N MET A 238 -13.03 1.05 -2.37
CA MET A 238 -12.39 0.33 -3.48
C MET A 238 -11.62 1.28 -4.39
N TRP A 239 -12.18 2.45 -4.71
CA TRP A 239 -11.51 3.44 -5.56
C TRP A 239 -10.24 3.99 -4.92
N GLN A 240 -10.28 4.31 -3.62
CA GLN A 240 -9.12 4.79 -2.88
C GLN A 240 -8.04 3.70 -2.77
N ALA A 241 -8.42 2.48 -2.41
CA ALA A 241 -7.50 1.34 -2.31
C ALA A 241 -6.81 1.05 -3.65
N THR A 242 -7.56 0.96 -4.75
CA THR A 242 -7.00 0.72 -6.09
C THR A 242 -6.12 1.87 -6.58
N THR A 243 -6.46 3.11 -6.24
CA THR A 243 -5.61 4.27 -6.56
C THR A 243 -4.26 4.19 -5.86
N ALA A 244 -4.24 3.83 -4.57
CA ALA A 244 -3.00 3.63 -3.83
C ALA A 244 -2.16 2.49 -4.42
N LEU A 245 -2.79 1.36 -4.76
CA LEU A 245 -2.13 0.20 -5.37
C LEU A 245 -1.53 0.51 -6.74
N ILE A 246 -2.25 1.23 -7.60
CA ILE A 246 -1.74 1.68 -8.91
C ILE A 246 -0.57 2.65 -8.73
N GLY A 247 -0.70 3.63 -7.82
CA GLY A 247 0.36 4.60 -7.53
C GLY A 247 1.65 3.92 -7.07
N HIS A 248 1.55 3.02 -6.08
CA HIS A 248 2.68 2.25 -5.58
C HIS A 248 3.29 1.33 -6.64
N SER A 249 2.47 0.67 -7.46
CA SER A 249 2.95 -0.24 -8.50
C SER A 249 3.68 0.51 -9.62
N ASN A 250 3.15 1.67 -10.05
CA ASN A 250 3.82 2.53 -11.04
C ASN A 250 5.15 3.07 -10.50
N LEU A 251 5.16 3.49 -9.23
CA LEU A 251 6.38 3.92 -8.55
C LEU A 251 7.46 2.82 -8.63
N MET A 252 7.12 1.60 -8.20
CA MET A 252 8.06 0.47 -8.18
C MET A 252 8.50 0.03 -9.58
N LEU A 253 7.65 0.19 -10.60
CA LEU A 253 8.03 -0.06 -12.00
C LEU A 253 8.97 1.00 -12.56
N ASN A 254 8.86 2.24 -12.07
CA ASN A 254 9.70 3.35 -12.53
C ASN A 254 11.07 3.38 -11.85
N LEU A 255 11.21 2.92 -10.60
CA LEU A 255 12.48 3.00 -9.85
C LEU A 255 13.70 2.49 -10.65
N PRO A 256 13.67 1.29 -11.27
CA PRO A 256 14.83 0.77 -11.99
C PRO A 256 15.14 1.51 -13.30
N THR A 257 14.20 2.33 -13.78
CA THR A 257 14.34 3.10 -15.03
C THR A 257 14.92 4.49 -14.82
N VAL A 258 15.00 4.93 -13.56
CA VAL A 258 15.56 6.23 -13.18
C VAL A 258 17.01 6.02 -12.79
N ILE A 259 17.93 6.71 -13.47
CA ILE A 259 19.36 6.68 -13.18
C ILE A 259 19.82 8.11 -12.86
N ALA A 260 20.68 8.27 -11.86
CA ALA A 260 21.20 9.58 -11.44
C ALA A 260 21.84 10.36 -12.60
N SER A 261 22.61 9.68 -13.45
CA SER A 261 23.27 10.28 -14.61
C SER A 261 22.32 10.85 -15.68
N ASP A 262 21.10 10.31 -15.81
CA ASP A 262 20.09 10.81 -16.74
C ASP A 262 19.35 12.05 -16.21
N LEU A 263 19.36 12.25 -14.88
CA LEU A 263 18.66 13.35 -14.21
C LEU A 263 19.59 14.51 -13.82
N MET A 264 20.89 14.27 -13.75
CA MET A 264 21.83 15.27 -13.26
C MET A 264 21.99 16.42 -14.23
N GLN A 265 22.16 17.62 -13.69
CA GLN A 265 22.70 18.75 -14.42
C GLN A 265 24.22 18.63 -14.48
N PRO A 266 24.85 18.74 -15.67
CA PRO A 266 26.30 18.65 -15.78
C PRO A 266 27.01 19.69 -14.90
N ALA A 267 27.96 19.22 -14.10
CA ALA A 267 28.73 20.05 -13.18
C ALA A 267 30.21 19.69 -13.23
N SER A 268 31.06 20.66 -12.95
CA SER A 268 32.51 20.45 -12.90
C SER A 268 33.07 20.71 -11.51
N ALA A 269 33.98 19.83 -11.07
CA ALA A 269 34.71 19.98 -9.82
C ALA A 269 35.75 21.10 -9.90
N MET A 270 35.88 21.86 -8.81
CA MET A 270 36.91 22.87 -8.59
C MET A 270 37.33 22.88 -7.13
N ALA A 271 38.61 23.16 -6.83
CA ALA A 271 39.07 23.23 -5.44
C ALA A 271 38.37 24.36 -4.68
N SER A 272 38.03 24.13 -3.42
CA SER A 272 37.37 25.13 -2.55
C SER A 272 38.22 26.38 -2.29
N ALA A 273 39.54 26.28 -2.47
CA ALA A 273 40.48 27.39 -2.39
C ALA A 273 40.55 28.26 -3.67
N ALA A 274 39.80 27.91 -4.73
CA ALA A 274 39.79 28.66 -5.98
C ALA A 274 39.18 30.07 -5.81
N SER A 275 39.55 30.98 -6.70
CA SER A 275 39.00 32.33 -6.75
C SER A 275 37.73 32.40 -7.59
N VAL A 276 36.98 33.49 -7.46
CA VAL A 276 35.84 33.80 -8.34
C VAL A 276 36.27 33.91 -9.80
N ALA A 277 37.46 34.44 -10.09
CA ALA A 277 38.01 34.49 -11.45
C ALA A 277 38.21 33.09 -12.06
N ASP A 278 38.68 32.12 -11.27
CA ASP A 278 38.85 30.73 -11.72
C ASP A 278 37.50 30.08 -12.07
N VAL A 279 36.46 30.37 -11.28
CA VAL A 279 35.09 29.93 -11.55
C VAL A 279 34.58 30.49 -12.87
N HIS A 280 34.75 31.79 -13.13
CA HIS A 280 34.37 32.41 -14.41
C HIS A 280 35.09 31.76 -15.58
N LEU A 281 36.41 31.52 -15.47
CA LEU A 281 37.20 30.88 -16.51
C LEU A 281 36.71 29.45 -16.77
N ARG A 282 36.45 28.66 -15.73
CA ARG A 282 35.97 27.29 -15.87
C ARG A 282 34.60 27.24 -16.53
N ARG A 283 33.69 28.13 -16.14
CA ARG A 283 32.36 28.22 -16.77
C ARG A 283 32.46 28.65 -18.23
N ALA A 284 33.36 29.57 -18.57
CA ALA A 284 33.61 29.96 -19.97
C ALA A 284 34.14 28.79 -20.83
N GLN A 285 34.92 27.88 -20.24
CA GLN A 285 35.50 26.73 -20.96
C GLN A 285 34.57 25.52 -21.07
N ARG A 286 33.83 25.19 -20.00
CA ARG A 286 33.05 23.94 -19.91
C ARG A 286 31.54 24.15 -19.80
N GLY A 287 31.08 25.36 -19.54
CA GLY A 287 29.68 25.63 -19.19
C GLY A 287 29.26 24.94 -17.90
N GLY A 288 27.95 24.95 -17.64
CA GLY A 288 27.33 24.21 -16.53
C GLY A 288 27.59 24.78 -15.14
N GLN A 289 27.26 23.97 -14.14
CA GLN A 289 27.44 24.32 -12.72
C GLN A 289 28.87 24.02 -12.26
N VAL A 290 29.31 24.69 -11.19
CA VAL A 290 30.61 24.45 -10.55
C VAL A 290 30.38 24.00 -9.12
N ILE A 291 30.96 22.84 -8.78
CA ILE A 291 30.91 22.27 -7.44
C ILE A 291 32.31 22.40 -6.84
N LEU A 292 32.38 23.01 -5.66
CA LEU A 292 33.59 23.17 -4.88
C LEU A 292 33.86 21.90 -4.10
N VAL A 293 35.10 21.41 -4.17
CA VAL A 293 35.58 20.21 -3.45
C VAL A 293 36.70 20.56 -2.48
N ASP A 294 36.75 19.88 -1.35
CA ASP A 294 37.83 20.01 -0.38
C ASP A 294 39.15 19.35 -0.88
N PRO A 295 40.27 19.47 -0.14
CA PRO A 295 41.53 18.82 -0.52
C PRO A 295 41.48 17.29 -0.60
N ARG A 296 40.44 16.65 -0.03
CA ARG A 296 40.20 15.19 -0.11
C ARG A 296 39.31 14.82 -1.31
N GLY A 297 38.84 15.80 -2.08
CA GLY A 297 37.95 15.61 -3.22
C GLY A 297 36.47 15.53 -2.85
N MET A 298 36.11 15.79 -1.59
CA MET A 298 34.71 15.75 -1.13
C MET A 298 33.97 17.05 -1.51
N PRO A 299 32.75 16.96 -2.06
CA PRO A 299 31.92 18.12 -2.35
C PRO A 299 31.57 18.90 -1.07
N VAL A 300 31.83 20.21 -1.07
CA VAL A 300 31.55 21.09 0.08
C VAL A 300 30.54 22.20 -0.24
N GLY A 301 30.39 22.57 -1.51
CA GLY A 301 29.44 23.61 -1.89
C GLY A 301 29.22 23.71 -3.39
N VAL A 302 28.08 24.30 -3.76
CA VAL A 302 27.73 24.59 -5.15
C VAL A 302 27.81 26.09 -5.36
N VAL A 303 28.47 26.54 -6.43
CA VAL A 303 28.54 27.97 -6.74
C VAL A 303 27.13 28.50 -7.04
N ASP A 304 26.73 29.56 -6.35
CA ASP A 304 25.47 30.27 -6.59
C ASP A 304 25.67 31.30 -7.70
N GLU A 305 24.93 31.17 -8.80
CA GLU A 305 25.04 32.04 -9.96
C GLU A 305 24.64 33.50 -9.65
N ALA A 306 23.64 33.70 -8.81
CA ALA A 306 23.19 35.04 -8.42
C ALA A 306 24.18 35.72 -7.47
N ALA A 307 24.92 34.96 -6.65
CA ALA A 307 26.00 35.49 -5.83
C ALA A 307 27.25 35.79 -6.68
N LEU A 308 27.61 34.88 -7.59
CA LEU A 308 28.74 35.02 -8.50
C LEU A 308 28.62 36.29 -9.36
N ALA A 309 27.42 36.58 -9.89
CA ALA A 309 27.18 37.75 -10.74
C ALA A 309 27.29 39.11 -10.02
N ARG A 310 27.30 39.13 -8.68
CA ARG A 310 27.41 40.36 -7.88
C ARG A 310 28.85 40.74 -7.55
N VAL A 311 29.82 39.86 -7.84
CA VAL A 311 31.23 40.12 -7.56
C VAL A 311 31.78 41.10 -8.59
N ASP A 312 32.37 42.18 -8.11
CA ASP A 312 33.07 43.15 -8.95
C ASP A 312 34.24 42.47 -9.71
N PRO A 313 34.31 42.57 -11.04
CA PRO A 313 35.41 42.02 -11.83
C PRO A 313 36.80 42.41 -11.34
N ALA A 314 36.97 43.61 -10.76
CA ALA A 314 38.25 44.07 -10.23
C ALA A 314 38.74 43.24 -9.02
N HIS A 315 37.81 42.66 -8.27
CA HIS A 315 38.08 41.89 -7.05
C HIS A 315 37.95 40.36 -7.26
N ALA A 316 37.52 39.90 -8.44
CA ALA A 316 37.25 38.50 -8.73
C ALA A 316 38.46 37.57 -8.51
N ALA A 317 39.68 38.07 -8.71
CA ALA A 317 40.91 37.31 -8.49
C ALA A 317 41.26 37.12 -7.00
N GLN A 318 40.79 38.00 -6.12
CA GLN A 318 41.04 37.91 -4.67
C GLN A 318 39.87 37.32 -3.90
N ALA A 319 38.64 37.40 -4.45
CA ALA A 319 37.45 36.87 -3.81
C ALA A 319 37.46 35.32 -3.83
N PRO A 320 37.31 34.65 -2.68
CA PRO A 320 37.27 33.19 -2.63
C PRO A 320 35.96 32.65 -3.21
N ALA A 321 36.02 31.61 -4.05
CA ALA A 321 34.85 30.97 -4.65
C ALA A 321 33.87 30.44 -3.60
N LEU A 322 34.38 30.00 -2.45
CA LEU A 322 33.56 29.53 -1.33
C LEU A 322 32.58 30.61 -0.82
N ALA A 323 32.94 31.90 -0.90
CA ALA A 323 32.09 33.00 -0.44
C ALA A 323 30.89 33.27 -1.36
N VAL A 324 30.91 32.76 -2.60
CA VAL A 324 29.79 32.81 -3.55
C VAL A 324 29.14 31.44 -3.76
N SER A 325 29.36 30.52 -2.82
CA SER A 325 28.79 29.18 -2.86
C SER A 325 27.74 28.98 -1.77
N ARG A 326 26.80 28.08 -2.04
CA ARG A 326 25.90 27.52 -1.03
C ARG A 326 26.44 26.18 -0.57
N ALA A 327 26.43 25.94 0.74
CA ALA A 327 26.94 24.70 1.32
C ALA A 327 26.11 23.51 0.84
N LEU A 328 26.80 22.43 0.48
CA LEU A 328 26.17 21.13 0.25
C LEU A 328 25.97 20.46 1.61
N GLY A 329 24.87 19.72 1.79
CA GLY A 329 24.64 19.00 3.04
C GLY A 329 25.70 17.92 3.27
N GLU A 330 26.02 17.64 4.52
CA GLU A 330 26.99 16.60 4.87
C GLU A 330 26.48 15.24 4.36
N GLY A 331 27.29 14.55 3.57
CA GLY A 331 26.91 13.28 2.94
C GLY A 331 25.96 13.39 1.74
N ALA A 332 25.70 14.60 1.21
CA ALA A 332 24.84 14.80 0.03
C ALA A 332 25.55 14.41 -1.28
N VAL A 333 25.96 13.15 -1.39
CA VAL A 333 26.75 12.60 -2.48
C VAL A 333 26.08 11.32 -2.98
N VAL A 334 25.95 11.19 -4.29
CA VAL A 334 25.31 10.05 -4.95
C VAL A 334 26.18 9.56 -6.10
N ALA A 335 26.18 8.25 -6.37
CA ALA A 335 26.91 7.68 -7.50
C ALA A 335 26.16 7.90 -8.83
N GLU A 336 26.89 8.08 -9.93
CA GLU A 336 26.30 8.35 -11.26
C GLU A 336 25.40 7.21 -11.79
N ASP A 337 25.64 5.98 -11.33
CA ASP A 337 24.91 4.76 -11.69
C ASP A 337 23.82 4.39 -10.67
N SER A 338 23.61 5.20 -9.63
CA SER A 338 22.54 4.94 -8.65
C SER A 338 21.18 4.96 -9.31
N ASP A 339 20.43 3.88 -9.09
CA ASP A 339 19.07 3.72 -9.57
C ASP A 339 18.05 4.46 -8.69
N GLY A 340 16.80 4.53 -9.14
CA GLY A 340 15.74 5.23 -8.42
C GLY A 340 15.51 4.71 -7.00
N ARG A 341 15.79 3.44 -6.71
CA ARG A 341 15.62 2.87 -5.37
C ARG A 341 16.71 3.36 -4.44
N GLU A 342 17.96 3.30 -4.88
CA GLU A 342 19.10 3.87 -4.14
C GLU A 342 18.89 5.35 -3.90
N LEU A 343 18.44 6.08 -4.92
CA LEU A 343 18.14 7.52 -4.82
C LEU A 343 17.09 7.82 -3.74
N ILE A 344 16.00 7.03 -3.65
CA ILE A 344 14.98 7.19 -2.61
C ILE A 344 15.57 6.94 -1.21
N ASP A 345 16.39 5.90 -1.06
CA ASP A 345 17.04 5.58 0.21
C ASP A 345 18.04 6.69 0.63
N TYR A 346 18.72 7.31 -0.33
CA TYR A 346 19.56 8.50 -0.10
C TYR A 346 18.73 9.72 0.33
N LEU A 347 17.59 9.99 -0.32
CA LEU A 347 16.70 11.10 0.06
C LEU A 347 16.19 10.95 1.50
N ALA A 348 15.94 9.72 1.94
CA ALA A 348 15.47 9.41 3.29
C ALA A 348 16.57 9.56 4.35
N SER A 349 17.83 9.25 4.00
CA SER A 349 18.96 9.31 4.94
C SER A 349 19.57 10.72 5.05
N VAL A 350 19.62 11.48 3.95
CA VAL A 350 20.21 12.81 3.89
C VAL A 350 19.20 13.78 3.27
N PRO A 351 18.27 14.37 4.05
CA PRO A 351 17.19 15.19 3.52
C PRO A 351 17.71 16.59 3.14
N THR A 352 18.24 16.72 1.93
CA THR A 352 18.80 17.95 1.39
C THR A 352 18.18 18.26 0.03
N ALA A 353 18.23 19.52 -0.39
CA ALA A 353 17.65 19.92 -1.67
C ALA A 353 18.46 19.37 -2.86
N GLU A 354 19.75 19.05 -2.66
CA GLU A 354 20.71 18.82 -3.72
C GLU A 354 21.83 17.87 -3.34
N TYR A 355 22.27 17.12 -4.34
CA TYR A 355 23.26 16.06 -4.21
C TYR A 355 24.31 16.21 -5.31
N ALA A 356 25.58 16.13 -4.93
CA ALA A 356 26.67 16.05 -5.90
C ALA A 356 26.73 14.62 -6.47
N VAL A 357 26.74 14.51 -7.79
CA VAL A 357 26.85 13.22 -8.48
C VAL A 357 28.32 12.93 -8.75
N ILE A 358 28.80 11.79 -8.28
CA ILE A 358 30.19 11.36 -8.39
C ILE A 358 30.28 10.14 -9.30
N SER A 359 31.27 10.18 -10.19
CA SER A 359 31.60 9.07 -11.07
C SER A 359 32.28 7.91 -10.34
N SER A 360 32.33 6.74 -10.98
CA SER A 360 33.12 5.58 -10.51
C SER A 360 34.59 5.89 -10.18
N ARG A 361 35.14 7.01 -10.70
CA ARG A 361 36.52 7.48 -10.44
C ARG A 361 36.64 8.43 -9.25
N GLY A 362 35.55 8.69 -8.52
CA GLY A 362 35.55 9.64 -7.39
C GLY A 362 35.53 11.11 -7.80
N VAL A 363 35.21 11.42 -9.06
CA VAL A 363 35.16 12.80 -9.59
C VAL A 363 33.71 13.26 -9.72
N VAL A 364 33.43 14.50 -9.30
CA VAL A 364 32.12 15.13 -9.49
C VAL A 364 31.83 15.36 -10.98
N VAL A 365 30.69 14.85 -11.43
CA VAL A 365 30.22 14.91 -12.82
C VAL A 365 28.90 15.66 -12.99
N GLY A 366 28.14 15.86 -11.90
CA GLY A 366 26.84 16.51 -11.97
C GLY A 366 26.33 17.00 -10.63
N LEU A 367 25.24 17.77 -10.71
CA LEU A 367 24.39 18.15 -9.59
C LEU A 367 23.00 17.58 -9.82
N LEU A 368 22.43 16.95 -8.79
CA LEU A 368 21.10 16.36 -8.84
C LEU A 368 20.21 17.06 -7.81
N HIS A 369 19.03 17.51 -8.26
CA HIS A 369 18.05 18.13 -7.37
C HIS A 369 17.04 17.09 -6.86
N GLN A 370 16.66 17.20 -5.59
CA GLN A 370 15.64 16.34 -4.98
C GLN A 370 14.33 16.33 -5.79
N THR A 371 13.92 17.49 -6.31
CA THR A 371 12.70 17.62 -7.10
C THR A 371 12.74 16.80 -8.38
N ASP A 372 13.91 16.69 -9.02
CA ASP A 372 14.05 15.97 -10.30
C ASP A 372 13.98 14.46 -10.07
N ILE A 373 14.56 13.97 -8.97
CA ILE A 373 14.41 12.59 -8.52
C ILE A 373 12.93 12.27 -8.25
N VAL A 374 12.26 13.07 -7.43
CA VAL A 374 10.85 12.84 -7.06
C VAL A 374 9.94 12.89 -8.28
N ASN A 375 10.14 13.83 -9.19
CA ASN A 375 9.36 13.95 -10.42
C ASN A 375 9.56 12.76 -11.36
N ALA A 376 10.82 12.34 -11.56
CA ALA A 376 11.14 11.18 -12.39
C ALA A 376 10.53 9.90 -11.84
N VAL A 377 10.68 9.67 -10.54
CA VAL A 377 10.22 8.46 -9.85
C VAL A 377 8.68 8.40 -9.78
N THR A 378 8.01 9.55 -9.56
CA THR A 378 6.53 9.62 -9.54
C THR A 378 5.89 9.71 -10.93
N GLY A 379 6.69 9.75 -12.00
CA GLY A 379 6.18 9.86 -13.39
C GLY A 379 5.55 11.22 -13.71
N ARG A 380 5.76 12.24 -12.88
CA ARG A 380 5.37 13.63 -13.17
C ARG A 380 6.47 14.26 -14.02
N ARG A 381 6.50 13.92 -15.32
CA ARG A 381 7.38 14.64 -16.26
C ARG A 381 6.90 16.09 -16.40
N LYS A 382 7.85 17.03 -16.36
CA LYS A 382 7.64 18.42 -16.82
C LYS A 382 7.42 18.45 -18.33
#